data_AF-A0A3B8RSG8-F1
#
_entry.id   AF-A0A3B8RSG8-F1
#
_cell.length_a   1.000
_cell.length_b   1.000
_cell.length_c   1.000
_cell.angle_alpha   90.00
_cell.angle_beta   90.00
_cell.angle_gamma   90.00
#
_symmetry.space_group_name_H-M   'P 1'
#
loop_
_entity.id
_entity.type
_entity.pdbx_description
1 polymer ?
#
loop_
_entity_poly.entity_id
_entity_poly.type
_entity_poly.pdbx_seq_one_letter_code
_entity_poly.pdbx_strand_id
1 'polypeptide(L)'
;MLKEIPSCKRFTGYKPCYPDHNCWIDGCKDNIAIGIKILIINFDAMGDVLMTTAQLPALKRKYPESTIHWITLGISVPLLKNNLLVDQVFIYNAESLSIISQIEYDLVLNVDKSQRSCALLNSVNAKRKLGFGMDKNGKIIPMNKGAYYNYN
;
A
#
# COMPACT_ATOMS: atom_id res chain seq x y z
N MET A 1 -21.24 -9.18 24.54
CA MET A 1 -20.11 -8.23 24.40
C MET A 1 -19.65 -8.28 22.95
N LEU A 2 -19.50 -7.12 22.29
CA LEU A 2 -18.81 -7.04 21.01
C LEU A 2 -17.34 -7.43 21.26
N LYS A 3 -16.86 -8.50 20.62
CA LYS A 3 -15.46 -8.87 20.69
C LYS A 3 -14.64 -7.88 19.88
N GLU A 4 -13.53 -7.40 20.44
CA GLU A 4 -12.62 -6.50 19.74
C GLU A 4 -11.92 -7.23 18.59
N ILE A 5 -11.85 -6.59 17.42
CA ILE A 5 -11.15 -7.13 16.25
C ILE A 5 -9.64 -7.08 16.53
N PRO A 6 -8.90 -8.21 16.42
CA PRO A 6 -7.46 -8.20 16.62
C PRO A 6 -6.75 -7.24 15.66
N SER A 7 -6.08 -6.23 16.22
CA SER A 7 -5.23 -5.30 15.46
C SER A 7 -3.86 -5.93 15.19
N CYS A 8 -3.82 -6.94 14.31
CA CYS A 8 -2.61 -7.69 13.96
C CYS A 8 -2.57 -7.95 12.45
N LYS A 9 -1.40 -7.80 11.81
CA LYS A 9 -1.22 -8.05 10.37
C LYS A 9 -1.56 -9.46 9.92
N ARG A 10 -1.36 -10.46 10.79
CA ARG A 10 -1.67 -11.88 10.49
C ARG A 10 -3.15 -12.19 10.58
N PHE A 11 -3.95 -11.33 11.19
CA PHE A 11 -5.38 -11.57 11.35
C PHE A 11 -6.10 -11.19 10.05
N THR A 12 -6.60 -12.21 9.33
CA THR A 12 -7.29 -12.03 8.05
C THR A 12 -8.81 -12.14 8.15
N GLY A 13 -9.34 -12.62 9.28
CA GLY A 13 -10.75 -12.93 9.45
C GLY A 13 -11.26 -14.15 8.66
N TYR A 14 -10.43 -14.75 7.79
CA TYR A 14 -10.81 -15.90 6.97
C TYR A 14 -10.25 -17.23 7.50
N LYS A 15 -8.94 -17.28 7.78
CA LYS A 15 -8.27 -18.44 8.37
C LYS A 15 -7.65 -18.07 9.71
N PRO A 16 -7.59 -19.01 10.67
CA PRO A 16 -6.92 -18.75 11.93
C PRO A 16 -5.43 -18.51 11.67
N CYS A 17 -4.82 -17.60 12.44
CA CYS A 17 -3.40 -17.30 12.33
C CYS A 17 -2.53 -18.52 12.67
N TYR A 18 -3.02 -19.40 13.55
CA TYR A 18 -2.40 -20.65 13.97
C TYR A 18 -3.43 -21.79 13.94
N PRO A 19 -3.05 -23.02 13.57
CA PRO A 19 -3.98 -24.15 13.55
C PRO A 19 -4.65 -24.44 14.90
N ASP A 20 -3.97 -24.13 16.01
CA ASP A 20 -4.35 -24.45 17.39
C ASP A 20 -4.93 -23.27 18.18
N HIS A 21 -5.11 -22.09 17.56
CA HIS A 21 -5.47 -20.87 18.29
C HIS A 21 -6.46 -20.00 17.52
N ASN A 22 -7.57 -19.64 18.16
CA ASN A 22 -8.55 -18.75 17.56
C ASN A 22 -8.36 -17.31 18.07
N CYS A 23 -7.61 -16.50 17.33
CA CYS A 23 -7.32 -15.11 17.73
C CYS A 23 -8.56 -14.23 17.95
N TRP A 24 -9.71 -14.57 17.38
CA TRP A 24 -10.98 -13.87 17.60
C TRP A 24 -11.63 -14.27 18.93
N ILE A 25 -11.48 -15.53 19.35
CA ILE A 25 -12.12 -16.05 20.57
C ILE A 25 -11.21 -15.89 21.78
N ASP A 26 -9.95 -16.26 21.63
CA ASP A 26 -8.98 -16.47 22.71
C ASP A 26 -8.03 -15.28 22.89
N GLY A 27 -8.21 -14.21 22.10
CA GLY A 27 -7.30 -13.08 22.01
C GLY A 27 -6.08 -13.35 21.12
N CYS A 28 -5.28 -12.32 20.82
CA CYS A 28 -4.15 -12.48 19.89
C CYS A 28 -2.98 -13.23 20.54
N LYS A 29 -2.51 -14.32 19.92
CA LYS A 29 -1.37 -15.15 20.41
C LYS A 29 0.00 -14.50 20.20
N ASP A 30 0.19 -13.85 19.05
CA ASP A 30 1.44 -13.20 18.64
C ASP A 30 1.09 -11.97 17.81
N ASN A 31 1.06 -10.81 18.46
CA ASN A 31 0.62 -9.58 17.82
C ASN A 31 1.74 -9.00 16.96
N ILE A 32 1.51 -8.98 15.65
CA ILE A 32 2.31 -8.18 14.71
C ILE A 32 1.56 -6.88 14.46
N ALA A 33 2.06 -5.79 15.05
CA ALA A 33 1.45 -4.48 14.95
C ALA A 33 1.27 -4.04 13.49
N ILE A 34 0.07 -3.53 13.16
CA ILE A 34 -0.24 -2.98 11.83
C ILE A 34 0.60 -1.73 11.55
N GLY A 35 0.75 -0.87 12.58
CA GLY A 35 1.51 0.37 12.47
C GLY A 35 0.97 1.31 11.40
N ILE A 36 1.86 2.12 10.82
CA ILE A 36 1.52 3.04 9.73
C ILE A 36 1.18 2.25 8.47
N LYS A 37 -0.03 2.45 7.91
CA LYS A 37 -0.44 1.81 6.65
C LYS A 37 -0.03 2.66 5.46
N ILE A 38 0.81 2.09 4.61
CA ILE A 38 1.41 2.74 3.44
C ILE A 38 0.94 2.01 2.18
N LEU A 39 0.40 2.74 1.20
CA LEU A 39 0.17 2.22 -0.15
C LEU A 39 1.18 2.82 -1.12
N ILE A 40 1.81 1.97 -1.92
CA ILE A 40 2.67 2.37 -3.04
C ILE A 40 1.94 2.05 -4.35
N ILE A 41 1.80 3.06 -5.20
CA ILE A 41 1.22 2.96 -6.54
C ILE A 41 2.36 3.06 -7.55
N ASN A 42 2.58 2.01 -8.33
CA ASN A 42 3.56 2.01 -9.42
C ASN A 42 3.10 1.10 -10.57
N PHE A 43 2.70 1.69 -11.70
CA PHE A 43 2.29 1.00 -12.92
C PHE A 43 3.27 1.20 -14.08
N ASP A 44 4.48 1.68 -13.80
CA ASP A 44 5.52 1.87 -14.80
C ASP A 44 6.10 0.53 -15.28
N ALA A 45 7.09 0.61 -16.16
CA ALA A 45 7.78 -0.56 -16.67
C ALA A 45 8.42 -1.38 -15.53
N MET A 46 8.63 -2.68 -15.78
CA MET A 46 9.21 -3.60 -14.80
C MET A 46 10.52 -3.09 -14.17
N GLY A 47 11.37 -2.42 -14.96
CA GLY A 47 12.61 -1.81 -14.47
C GLY A 47 12.36 -0.74 -13.40
N ASP A 48 11.40 0.15 -13.61
CA ASP A 48 11.06 1.21 -12.66
C ASP A 48 10.42 0.66 -11.39
N VAL A 49 9.60 -0.39 -11.51
CA VAL A 49 9.06 -1.12 -10.36
C VAL A 49 10.19 -1.69 -9.51
N LEU A 50 11.16 -2.36 -10.14
CA LEU A 50 12.33 -2.90 -9.44
C LEU A 50 13.14 -1.79 -8.76
N MET A 51 13.43 -0.68 -9.45
CA MET A 51 14.17 0.45 -8.89
C MET A 51 13.46 1.07 -7.69
N THR A 52 12.12 1.15 -7.72
CA THR A 52 11.32 1.70 -6.62
C THR A 52 11.46 0.85 -5.34
N THR A 53 11.74 -0.45 -5.44
CA THR A 53 11.96 -1.30 -4.25
C THR A 53 13.13 -0.83 -3.38
N ALA A 54 14.11 -0.12 -3.93
CA ALA A 54 15.22 0.46 -3.19
C ALA A 54 14.77 1.48 -2.11
N GLN A 55 13.54 2.00 -2.22
CA GLN A 55 12.95 2.90 -1.23
C GLN A 55 12.39 2.17 0.00
N LEU A 56 12.12 0.87 -0.09
CA LEU A 56 11.50 0.10 1.00
C LEU A 56 12.33 0.10 2.30
N PRO A 57 13.67 -0.09 2.28
CA PRO A 57 14.48 0.00 3.49
C PRO A 57 14.41 1.38 4.14
N ALA A 58 14.38 2.46 3.35
CA ALA A 58 14.26 3.82 3.87
C ALA A 58 12.88 4.06 4.50
N LEU A 59 11.81 3.56 3.87
CA LEU A 59 10.46 3.61 4.42
C LEU A 59 10.37 2.85 5.75
N LYS A 60 10.93 1.65 5.85
CA LYS A 60 10.95 0.87 7.09
C LYS A 60 11.82 1.51 8.17
N ARG A 61 12.94 2.17 7.83
CA ARG A 61 13.70 2.95 8.83
C ARG A 61 12.90 4.14 9.37
N LYS A 62 12.15 4.81 8.49
CA LYS A 62 11.33 5.97 8.87
C LYS A 62 10.06 5.57 9.63
N TYR A 63 9.48 4.43 9.28
CA TYR A 63 8.28 3.85 9.89
C TYR A 63 8.55 2.37 10.22
N PRO A 64 9.26 2.08 11.33
CA PRO A 64 9.65 0.72 11.71
C PRO A 64 8.46 -0.22 11.84
N GLU A 65 7.40 0.26 12.50
CA GLU A 65 6.11 -0.42 12.56
C GLU A 65 5.21 0.13 11.44
N SER A 66 5.22 -0.55 10.30
CA SER A 66 4.40 -0.17 9.14
C SER A 66 3.93 -1.38 8.35
N THR A 67 2.75 -1.26 7.75
CA THR A 67 2.19 -2.20 6.78
C THR A 67 2.31 -1.58 5.39
N ILE A 68 3.03 -2.23 4.47
CA ILE A 68 3.25 -1.74 3.12
C ILE A 68 2.41 -2.58 2.15
N HIS A 69 1.40 -1.94 1.57
CA HIS A 69 0.67 -2.44 0.42
C HIS A 69 1.28 -1.86 -0.85
N TRP A 70 1.31 -2.65 -1.92
CA TRP A 70 1.81 -2.21 -3.21
C TRP A 70 0.82 -2.61 -4.31
N ILE A 71 0.39 -1.67 -5.15
CA ILE A 71 -0.41 -1.99 -6.33
C ILE A 71 0.42 -1.77 -7.60
N THR A 72 0.45 -2.78 -8.47
CA THR A 72 1.19 -2.74 -9.73
C THR A 72 0.48 -3.52 -10.86
N LEU A 73 1.01 -3.49 -12.07
CA LEU A 73 0.53 -4.30 -13.18
C LEU A 73 0.88 -5.78 -12.97
N GLY A 74 0.05 -6.69 -13.48
CA GLY A 74 0.23 -8.14 -13.31
C GLY A 74 1.62 -8.64 -13.73
N ILE A 75 2.19 -8.08 -14.80
CA ILE A 75 3.53 -8.43 -15.30
C ILE A 75 4.66 -8.12 -14.30
N SER A 76 4.46 -7.15 -13.41
CA SER A 76 5.47 -6.72 -12.43
C SER A 76 5.31 -7.40 -11.06
N VAL A 77 4.20 -8.10 -10.81
CA VAL A 77 3.94 -8.81 -9.54
C VAL A 77 5.06 -9.79 -9.15
N PRO A 78 5.64 -10.60 -10.08
CA PRO A 78 6.70 -11.53 -9.71
C PRO A 78 7.93 -10.86 -9.11
N LEU A 79 8.20 -9.59 -9.42
CA LEU A 79 9.33 -8.82 -8.87
C LEU A 79 9.14 -8.50 -7.38
N LEU A 80 7.90 -8.49 -6.90
CA LEU A 80 7.56 -8.08 -5.53
C LEU A 80 7.22 -9.27 -4.62
N LYS A 81 6.87 -10.44 -5.19
CA LYS A 81 6.33 -11.59 -4.45
C LYS A 81 7.22 -12.10 -3.31
N ASN A 82 8.54 -11.95 -3.42
CA ASN A 82 9.50 -12.41 -2.42
C ASN A 82 10.13 -11.27 -1.60
N ASN A 83 9.62 -10.04 -1.73
CA ASN A 83 10.15 -8.91 -1.00
C ASN A 83 9.59 -8.90 0.43
N LEU A 84 10.44 -9.23 1.41
CA LEU A 84 10.07 -9.32 2.84
C LEU A 84 9.58 -7.99 3.45
N LEU A 85 9.78 -6.86 2.76
CA LEU A 85 9.38 -5.55 3.24
C LEU A 85 7.98 -5.14 2.75
N VAL A 86 7.40 -5.88 1.79
CA VAL A 86 6.06 -5.65 1.27
C VAL A 86 5.10 -6.66 1.90
N ASP A 87 4.07 -6.15 2.58
CA ASP A 87 3.12 -6.97 3.32
C ASP A 87 2.01 -7.53 2.40
N GLN A 88 1.61 -6.78 1.36
CA GLN A 88 0.61 -7.23 0.37
C GLN A 88 0.85 -6.61 -1.01
N VAL A 89 0.75 -7.43 -2.06
CA VAL A 89 0.80 -6.97 -3.47
C VAL A 89 -0.58 -7.11 -4.10
N PHE A 90 -1.07 -6.03 -4.69
CA PHE A 90 -2.31 -5.95 -5.44
C PHE A 90 -2.02 -5.84 -6.93
N ILE A 91 -2.81 -6.56 -7.73
CA ILE A 91 -2.79 -6.46 -9.19
C ILE A 91 -3.73 -5.32 -9.59
N TYR A 92 -3.32 -4.43 -10.47
CA TYR A 92 -4.19 -3.36 -10.97
C TYR A 92 -5.36 -3.95 -11.79
N ASN A 93 -6.48 -4.18 -11.12
CA ASN A 93 -7.74 -4.71 -11.64
C ASN A 93 -8.93 -4.22 -10.78
N ALA A 94 -10.15 -4.44 -11.25
CA ALA A 94 -11.36 -3.92 -10.59
C ALA A 94 -11.54 -4.43 -9.14
N GLU A 95 -11.18 -5.69 -8.88
CA GLU A 95 -11.24 -6.29 -7.54
C GLU A 95 -10.31 -5.57 -6.56
N SER A 96 -9.02 -5.42 -6.92
CA SER A 96 -8.05 -4.75 -6.06
C SER A 96 -8.40 -3.29 -5.83
N LEU A 97 -8.92 -2.59 -6.86
CA LEU A 97 -9.38 -1.22 -6.71
C LEU A 97 -10.55 -1.11 -5.73
N SER A 98 -11.49 -2.06 -5.79
CA SER A 98 -12.64 -2.13 -4.89
C SER A 98 -12.17 -2.37 -3.45
N ILE A 99 -11.23 -3.29 -3.22
CA ILE A 99 -10.67 -3.57 -1.89
C ILE A 99 -9.91 -2.35 -1.35
N ILE A 100 -8.99 -1.79 -2.14
CA ILE A 100 -8.15 -0.67 -1.72
C ILE A 100 -9.00 0.55 -1.35
N SER A 101 -10.13 0.78 -2.03
CA SER A 101 -11.05 1.88 -1.72
C SER A 101 -11.66 1.81 -0.31
N GLN A 102 -11.71 0.61 0.29
CA GLN A 102 -12.24 0.38 1.63
C GLN A 102 -11.18 0.41 2.73
N ILE A 103 -9.90 0.55 2.36
CA ILE A 103 -8.79 0.60 3.32
C ILE A 103 -8.42 2.06 3.58
N GLU A 104 -8.42 2.46 4.84
CA GLU A 104 -7.86 3.74 5.25
C GLU A 104 -6.33 3.66 5.32
N TYR A 105 -5.65 4.57 4.64
CA TYR A 105 -4.18 4.65 4.67
C TYR A 105 -3.70 5.89 5.44
N ASP A 106 -2.55 5.76 6.10
CA ASP A 106 -1.87 6.91 6.68
C ASP A 106 -1.04 7.65 5.61
N LEU A 107 -0.51 6.90 4.64
CA LEU A 107 0.34 7.42 3.58
C LEU A 107 0.10 6.68 2.25
N VAL A 108 -0.11 7.43 1.17
CA VAL A 108 -0.09 6.88 -0.19
C VAL A 108 1.00 7.57 -1.00
N LEU A 109 1.82 6.77 -1.67
CA LEU A 109 2.92 7.19 -2.50
C LEU A 109 2.61 6.81 -3.95
N ASN A 110 2.38 7.78 -4.83
CA ASN A 110 2.32 7.53 -6.26
C ASN A 110 3.62 7.96 -6.93
N VAL A 111 4.43 6.99 -7.36
CA VAL A 111 5.72 7.27 -8.03
C VAL A 111 5.59 7.37 -9.55
N ASP A 112 4.41 7.04 -10.08
CA ASP A 112 4.11 6.94 -11.51
C ASP A 112 3.40 8.21 -12.02
N LYS A 113 3.78 8.69 -13.21
CA LYS A 113 3.21 9.87 -13.88
C LYS A 113 2.24 9.52 -15.01
N SER A 114 1.23 8.72 -14.71
CA SER A 114 0.14 8.41 -15.62
C SER A 114 -1.20 8.85 -15.05
N GLN A 115 -2.18 9.13 -15.92
CA GLN A 115 -3.52 9.51 -15.48
C GLN A 115 -4.17 8.43 -14.61
N ARG A 116 -3.94 7.14 -14.91
CA ARG A 116 -4.51 6.02 -14.14
C ARG A 116 -3.93 5.91 -12.72
N SER A 117 -2.62 6.11 -12.54
CA SER A 117 -1.98 6.06 -11.22
C SER A 117 -2.39 7.27 -10.39
N CYS A 118 -2.48 8.44 -11.02
CA CYS A 118 -2.93 9.67 -10.40
C CYS A 118 -4.42 9.62 -10.01
N ALA A 119 -5.27 9.03 -10.86
CA ALA A 119 -6.68 8.80 -10.55
C ALA A 119 -6.85 7.88 -9.34
N LEU A 120 -6.04 6.81 -9.24
CA LEU A 120 -6.02 5.96 -8.06
C LEU A 120 -5.55 6.71 -6.82
N LEU A 121 -4.45 7.47 -6.90
CA LEU A 121 -4.00 8.29 -5.76
C LEU A 121 -5.14 9.19 -5.25
N ASN A 122 -5.85 9.83 -6.16
CA ASN A 122 -6.96 10.73 -5.82
C ASN A 122 -8.12 10.00 -5.15
N SER A 123 -8.48 8.78 -5.59
CA SER A 123 -9.66 8.06 -5.10
C SER A 123 -9.45 7.35 -3.75
N VAL A 124 -8.22 7.03 -3.36
CA VAL A 124 -7.93 6.30 -2.11
C VAL A 124 -8.14 7.18 -0.87
N ASN A 125 -8.73 6.62 0.19
CA ASN A 125 -8.82 7.27 1.49
C ASN A 125 -7.45 7.28 2.19
N ALA A 126 -6.85 8.47 2.33
CA ALA A 126 -5.54 8.60 2.94
C ALA A 126 -5.34 9.93 3.67
N LYS A 127 -4.69 9.89 4.83
CA LYS A 127 -4.31 11.10 5.59
C LYS A 127 -3.29 11.95 4.85
N ARG A 128 -2.36 11.31 4.12
CA ARG A 128 -1.30 11.98 3.34
C ARG A 128 -1.09 11.30 2.00
N LYS A 129 -0.97 12.11 0.95
CA LYS A 129 -0.71 11.68 -0.43
C LYS A 129 0.54 12.38 -0.96
N LEU A 130 1.49 11.63 -1.50
CA LEU A 130 2.75 12.15 -2.05
C LEU A 130 2.97 11.63 -3.48
N GLY A 131 3.83 12.33 -4.21
CA GLY A 131 4.19 12.01 -5.60
C GLY A 131 3.30 12.75 -6.58
N PHE A 132 2.63 12.04 -7.49
CA PHE A 132 1.82 12.63 -8.55
C PHE A 132 0.34 12.32 -8.39
N GLY A 133 -0.50 13.34 -8.52
CA GLY A 133 -1.95 13.23 -8.51
C GLY A 133 -2.52 13.89 -9.76
N MET A 134 -3.83 14.09 -9.77
CA MET A 134 -4.52 14.71 -10.90
C MET A 134 -5.40 15.88 -10.43
N ASP A 135 -5.46 16.95 -11.21
CA ASP A 135 -6.40 18.03 -10.98
C ASP A 135 -7.81 17.69 -11.49
N LYS A 136 -8.76 18.61 -11.29
CA LYS A 136 -10.14 18.48 -11.76
C LYS A 136 -10.29 18.43 -13.29
N ASN A 137 -9.26 18.82 -14.05
CA ASN A 137 -9.26 18.85 -15.51
C ASN A 137 -8.54 17.63 -16.11
N GLY A 138 -8.19 16.64 -15.29
CA GLY A 138 -7.49 15.44 -15.74
C GLY A 138 -5.99 15.65 -15.99
N LYS A 139 -5.40 16.75 -15.51
CA LYS A 139 -3.97 17.07 -15.66
C LYS A 139 -3.18 16.53 -14.48
N ILE A 140 -2.07 15.89 -14.77
CA ILE A 140 -1.16 15.39 -13.74
C ILE A 140 -0.55 16.59 -13.02
N ILE A 141 -0.55 16.55 -11.69
CA ILE A 141 0.02 17.59 -10.82
C ILE A 141 0.91 16.95 -9.76
N PRO A 142 1.95 17.65 -9.28
CA PRO A 142 2.74 17.19 -8.15
C PRO A 142 1.99 17.44 -6.83
N MET A 143 2.01 16.45 -5.93
CA MET A 143 1.30 16.49 -4.64
C MET A 143 2.18 16.97 -3.48
N ASN A 144 3.49 17.09 -3.69
CA ASN A 144 4.45 17.55 -2.69
C ASN A 144 5.69 18.18 -3.34
N LYS A 145 6.45 18.97 -2.56
CA LYS A 145 7.68 19.65 -3.03
C LYS A 145 8.68 18.72 -3.70
N GLY A 146 8.83 17.48 -3.21
CA GLY A 146 9.75 16.50 -3.80
C GLY A 146 9.38 16.08 -5.22
N ALA A 147 8.10 16.20 -5.60
CA ALA A 147 7.63 15.90 -6.94
C ALA A 147 7.83 17.08 -7.93
N TYR A 148 8.10 18.29 -7.43
CA TYR A 148 8.28 19.49 -8.26
C TYR A 148 9.52 19.40 -9.16
N TYR A 149 10.56 18.70 -8.70
CA TYR A 149 11.79 18.54 -9.49
C TYR A 149 11.54 17.92 -10.86
N ASN A 150 10.55 17.02 -10.96
CA ASN A 150 10.23 16.37 -12.23
C ASN A 150 9.30 17.21 -13.12
N TYR A 151 8.94 18.43 -12.73
CA TYR A 151 8.13 19.38 -13.52
C TYR A 151 8.95 20.55 -14.07
N ASN A 152 10.20 20.68 -13.62
CA ASN A 152 11.18 21.61 -14.14
C ASN A 152 12.08 20.88 -15.14
#